data_AF-A0A4Q2YHD4-F1
#
_entry.id   AF-A0A4Q2YHD4-F1
#
_cell.length_a   1.000
_cell.length_b   1.000
_cell.length_c   1.000
_cell.angle_alpha   90.00
_cell.angle_beta   90.00
_cell.angle_gamma   90.00
#
_symmetry.space_group_name_H-M   'P 1'
#
loop_
_entity.id
_entity.type
_entity.pdbx_description
1 polymer ?
#
loop_
_entity_poly.entity_id
_entity_poly.type
_entity_poly.pdbx_seq_one_letter_code
_entity_poly.pdbx_strand_id
1 'polypeptide(L)'
;MGRSGGANHPGSGRFSGGMVCSMTQSECHRVPAGWVFRPSTNPISPKTMLPSRLLFPLALFGTGTLQASTLHWNTPDSDSTAGTVAVVNWTDGANWSTDAAGLLPSTLAPGSADDAVFNSTPQNALSTAIRVNTAGISANSLTFNSTGTTNITGTGNQQLTVYGGGLTSNAGAGAVTFGTSAANRNISVRFQENQTWTNNSATTVNIRNNAAGADTATADVAVTFRTTSTGQITNSGGFSDGASGFSLALAVDSSGTGAVSINGGTYSGGTTVKRGLLIQNGTSQLGTGAVTLGNTSGGETAALRLNTSTIQTTALNVQSGNTGANQLQFSASSAGGWDGDIQLDNALSVQVRGSNTTAISGDVTGSGSFSKDAYAPSVGNGGTLAVSGNLTYTGNTTINAGVFQLASAASMTFFIGADGVNNTLNGTATVALDGTFIFNLTNAVALDGNSWQIVDVDGLSESYGPNFNVAGFTGDNGVWTSGGYTFTEADGVLTFVIPEPGSALLAAGGVLLLGLRRRRGV
;
A
#
# COMPACT_ATOMS: atom_id res chain seq x y z
N MET A 1 -35.11 -35.73 -10.80
CA MET A 1 -36.59 -35.64 -10.95
C MET A 1 -36.99 -34.28 -10.39
N GLY A 2 -37.04 -33.23 -11.22
CA GLY A 2 -38.24 -32.72 -11.90
C GLY A 2 -38.98 -31.78 -10.94
N ARG A 3 -39.25 -30.50 -11.16
CA ARG A 3 -39.70 -29.71 -12.33
C ARG A 3 -39.56 -28.22 -11.94
N SER A 4 -38.96 -27.34 -12.74
CA SER A 4 -39.53 -26.52 -13.84
C SER A 4 -40.36 -25.29 -13.43
N GLY A 5 -40.00 -24.14 -14.01
CA GLY A 5 -40.84 -22.94 -14.19
C GLY A 5 -40.25 -21.71 -13.49
N GLY A 6 -40.03 -20.56 -14.12
CA GLY A 6 -40.34 -20.08 -15.46
C GLY A 6 -39.92 -18.60 -15.53
N ALA A 7 -39.45 -18.19 -16.70
CA ALA A 7 -38.98 -16.85 -17.00
C ALA A 7 -40.09 -15.78 -16.92
N ASN A 8 -39.71 -14.53 -16.67
CA ASN A 8 -40.32 -13.36 -17.32
C ASN A 8 -39.41 -12.12 -17.23
N HIS A 9 -38.82 -11.78 -18.39
CA HIS A 9 -38.44 -10.41 -18.75
C HIS A 9 -39.72 -9.63 -19.11
N PRO A 10 -39.74 -8.31 -18.87
CA PRO A 10 -39.86 -7.41 -20.03
C PRO A 10 -39.13 -6.08 -19.84
N GLY A 11 -38.94 -5.34 -20.94
CA GLY A 11 -38.97 -3.88 -20.90
C GLY A 11 -37.71 -3.15 -21.36
N SER A 12 -37.55 -3.08 -22.68
CA SER A 12 -36.78 -2.03 -23.36
C SER A 12 -37.38 -0.65 -23.10
N GLY A 13 -36.59 0.28 -22.55
CA GLY A 13 -36.92 1.70 -22.45
C GLY A 13 -35.73 2.57 -22.88
N ARG A 14 -35.83 3.15 -24.08
CA ARG A 14 -35.02 4.30 -24.51
C ARG A 14 -35.63 5.56 -23.91
N PHE A 15 -34.85 6.45 -23.31
CA PHE A 15 -35.04 7.91 -23.38
C PHE A 15 -33.81 8.67 -22.86
N SER A 16 -33.44 9.73 -23.61
CA SER A 16 -32.88 11.02 -23.18
C SER A 16 -31.69 11.01 -22.21
N GLY A 17 -30.48 11.45 -22.59
CA GLY A 17 -30.23 12.79 -23.12
C GLY A 17 -30.43 13.84 -22.02
N GLY A 18 -29.41 14.08 -21.19
CA GLY A 18 -29.46 15.02 -20.07
C GLY A 18 -28.06 15.43 -19.65
N MET A 19 -27.45 16.31 -20.44
CA MET A 19 -26.19 16.98 -20.16
C MET A 19 -26.48 18.14 -19.19
N VAL A 20 -25.89 18.11 -17.99
CA VAL A 20 -25.92 19.22 -17.03
C VAL A 20 -24.55 19.91 -17.09
N CYS A 21 -24.51 21.08 -17.72
CA CYS A 21 -23.46 22.06 -17.55
C CYS A 21 -23.98 23.16 -16.62
N SER A 22 -23.20 23.51 -15.61
CA SER A 22 -23.36 24.75 -14.85
C SER A 22 -21.99 25.26 -14.38
N MET A 23 -21.61 26.43 -14.94
CA MET A 23 -20.88 27.59 -14.36
C MET A 23 -19.67 27.30 -13.45
N THR A 24 -18.43 27.76 -13.69
CA THR A 24 -17.87 29.08 -14.12
C THR A 24 -16.37 28.85 -14.47
N GLN A 25 -15.65 29.48 -15.41
CA GLN A 25 -15.32 30.90 -15.60
C GLN A 25 -14.70 31.13 -17.01
N SER A 26 -14.99 32.30 -17.58
CA SER A 26 -14.22 33.15 -18.53
C SER A 26 -13.24 32.52 -19.55
N GLU A 27 -13.56 32.62 -20.84
CA GLU A 27 -12.85 33.48 -21.82
C GLU A 27 -13.55 33.47 -23.20
N CYS A 28 -13.76 34.65 -23.78
CA CYS A 28 -14.48 34.91 -25.03
C CYS A 28 -13.53 35.34 -26.17
N HIS A 29 -13.91 34.96 -27.39
CA HIS A 29 -13.24 35.05 -28.71
C HIS A 29 -12.76 36.42 -29.25
N ARG A 30 -11.82 36.40 -30.24
CA ARG A 30 -12.08 36.73 -31.68
C ARG A 30 -10.85 36.63 -32.61
N VAL A 31 -11.05 36.04 -33.80
CA VAL A 31 -10.22 36.21 -35.02
C VAL A 31 -11.17 36.51 -36.20
N PRO A 32 -10.82 37.36 -37.16
CA PRO A 32 -11.44 37.38 -38.48
C PRO A 32 -10.47 37.19 -39.66
N ALA A 33 -11.06 36.85 -40.80
CA ALA A 33 -10.52 36.13 -41.95
C ALA A 33 -10.26 36.98 -43.22
N GLY A 34 -9.76 36.30 -44.28
CA GLY A 34 -9.73 36.72 -45.69
C GLY A 34 -8.30 37.07 -46.14
N TRP A 35 -7.72 36.55 -47.23
CA TRP A 35 -8.14 36.72 -48.64
C TRP A 35 -7.58 35.59 -49.53
N VAL A 36 -8.34 35.22 -50.57
CA VAL A 36 -7.98 34.30 -51.67
C VAL A 36 -8.28 35.01 -53.00
N PHE A 37 -7.38 34.97 -54.00
CA PHE A 37 -7.64 34.60 -55.41
C PHE A 37 -6.33 34.59 -56.26
N ARG A 38 -6.36 33.73 -57.30
CA ARG A 38 -5.34 33.11 -58.18
C ARG A 38 -4.91 33.99 -59.42
N PRO A 39 -4.33 33.46 -60.53
CA PRO A 39 -3.05 32.74 -60.83
C PRO A 39 -2.27 33.28 -62.09
N SER A 40 -1.23 32.53 -62.53
CA SER A 40 -0.66 32.41 -63.92
C SER A 40 0.48 33.41 -64.26
N THR A 41 1.62 33.12 -64.92
CA THR A 41 2.03 32.18 -66.01
C THR A 41 3.56 31.90 -65.98
N ASN A 42 3.97 30.71 -66.43
CA ASN A 42 5.33 30.29 -66.90
C ASN A 42 5.74 31.01 -68.23
N PRO A 43 6.91 30.75 -68.91
CA PRO A 43 8.23 30.19 -68.54
C PRO A 43 9.45 30.98 -69.13
N ILE A 44 10.70 30.50 -68.99
CA ILE A 44 11.76 30.37 -70.04
C ILE A 44 13.09 29.93 -69.37
N SER A 45 13.75 28.91 -69.95
CA SER A 45 15.14 28.46 -69.63
C SER A 45 16.16 29.08 -70.62
N PRO A 46 17.49 29.04 -70.38
CA PRO A 46 18.28 27.90 -70.88
C PRO A 46 19.55 27.47 -70.11
N LYS A 47 19.80 26.16 -70.17
CA LYS A 47 21.07 25.39 -70.33
C LYS A 47 22.39 25.96 -69.77
N THR A 48 23.03 25.14 -68.93
CA THR A 48 24.49 24.92 -68.94
C THR A 48 24.87 23.50 -68.49
N MET A 49 25.93 22.97 -69.10
CA MET A 49 26.38 21.58 -69.11
C MET A 49 27.30 21.22 -67.92
N LEU A 50 27.17 19.97 -67.42
CA LEU A 50 28.15 18.95 -66.94
C LEU A 50 29.59 19.37 -66.54
N PRO A 51 30.27 18.73 -65.55
CA PRO A 51 30.44 17.26 -65.53
C PRO A 51 30.48 16.53 -64.17
N SER A 52 30.16 15.23 -64.29
CA SER A 52 30.59 14.05 -63.54
C SER A 52 31.51 14.22 -62.33
N ARG A 53 31.02 13.83 -61.14
CA ARG A 53 31.86 13.40 -60.01
C ARG A 53 31.40 12.05 -59.48
N LEU A 54 32.39 11.17 -59.32
CA LEU A 54 32.33 9.82 -58.79
C LEU A 54 31.55 9.73 -57.46
N LEU A 55 30.71 8.70 -57.36
CA LEU A 55 30.19 8.17 -56.10
C LEU A 55 31.33 7.66 -55.22
N PHE A 56 31.35 8.09 -53.96
CA PHE A 56 31.71 7.23 -52.84
C PHE A 56 30.43 6.98 -52.02
N PRO A 57 30.01 5.73 -51.79
CA PRO A 57 28.97 5.48 -50.81
C PRO A 57 29.57 5.74 -49.42
N LEU A 58 29.21 6.89 -48.84
CA LEU A 58 29.38 7.10 -47.41
C LEU A 58 28.44 6.09 -46.74
N ALA A 59 28.99 4.98 -46.26
CA ALA A 59 28.27 4.03 -45.43
C ALA A 59 27.80 4.80 -44.19
N LEU A 60 26.55 5.23 -44.22
CA LEU A 60 25.83 5.67 -43.05
C LEU A 60 25.78 4.43 -42.15
N PHE A 61 26.73 4.32 -41.23
CA PHE A 61 26.60 3.43 -40.08
C PHE A 61 25.39 3.95 -39.32
N GLY A 62 24.21 3.48 -39.75
CA GLY A 62 23.01 3.61 -38.97
C GLY A 62 23.37 3.05 -37.61
N THR A 63 23.27 3.88 -36.58
CA THR A 63 23.22 3.46 -35.19
C THR A 63 21.97 2.59 -35.07
N GLY A 64 22.04 1.37 -35.60
CA GLY A 64 21.04 0.35 -35.41
C GLY A 64 20.97 0.19 -33.91
N THR A 65 19.86 0.62 -33.34
CA THR A 65 19.51 0.29 -31.96
C THR A 65 19.68 -1.21 -31.85
N LEU A 66 20.70 -1.66 -31.10
CA LEU A 66 20.96 -3.06 -30.88
C LEU A 66 19.65 -3.68 -30.39
N GLN A 67 19.08 -4.56 -31.21
CA GLN A 67 17.82 -5.19 -30.91
C GLN A 67 18.03 -6.08 -29.68
N ALA A 68 17.22 -5.87 -28.64
CA ALA A 68 17.19 -6.70 -27.45
C ALA A 68 17.15 -8.18 -27.86
N SER A 69 18.13 -8.96 -27.43
CA SER A 69 18.19 -10.39 -27.70
C SER A 69 17.69 -11.17 -26.49
N THR A 70 16.92 -12.22 -26.72
CA THR A 70 16.61 -13.20 -25.67
C THR A 70 17.70 -14.26 -25.66
N LEU A 71 18.35 -14.43 -24.51
CA LEU A 71 19.43 -15.39 -24.30
C LEU A 71 18.99 -16.44 -23.29
N HIS A 72 19.06 -17.70 -23.71
CA HIS A 72 18.67 -18.85 -22.92
C HIS A 72 19.89 -19.44 -22.23
N TRP A 73 19.83 -19.63 -20.92
CA TRP A 73 20.87 -20.32 -20.18
C TRP A 73 20.93 -21.77 -20.61
N ASN A 74 22.10 -22.18 -21.12
CA ASN A 74 22.38 -23.52 -21.56
C ASN A 74 23.56 -24.04 -20.73
N THR A 75 23.31 -24.93 -19.77
CA THR A 75 24.43 -25.55 -19.06
C THR A 75 25.14 -26.50 -20.01
N PRO A 76 26.44 -26.31 -20.31
CA PRO A 76 27.21 -27.25 -21.11
C PRO A 76 27.63 -28.40 -20.20
N ASP A 77 26.70 -29.25 -19.79
CA ASP A 77 27.10 -30.52 -19.17
C ASP A 77 26.14 -31.66 -19.51
N SER A 78 26.23 -32.08 -20.77
CA SER A 78 25.75 -33.39 -21.21
C SER A 78 26.51 -34.57 -20.57
N ASP A 79 27.52 -34.34 -19.73
CA ASP A 79 28.40 -35.38 -19.16
C ASP A 79 28.28 -35.51 -17.62
N SER A 80 27.32 -34.84 -16.97
CA SER A 80 27.09 -34.98 -15.52
C SER A 80 26.35 -36.28 -15.17
N THR A 81 26.99 -37.42 -15.41
CA THR A 81 26.73 -38.62 -14.62
C THR A 81 26.92 -38.28 -13.13
N ALA A 82 25.80 -38.22 -12.40
CA ALA A 82 25.68 -38.11 -10.93
C ALA A 82 25.85 -36.70 -10.29
N GLY A 83 24.75 -35.94 -10.29
CA GLY A 83 24.29 -35.18 -9.10
C GLY A 83 25.10 -33.97 -8.63
N THR A 84 26.24 -33.66 -9.24
CA THR A 84 27.04 -32.48 -8.91
C THR A 84 26.71 -31.36 -9.89
N VAL A 85 26.07 -30.31 -9.41
CA VAL A 85 25.74 -29.13 -10.22
C VAL A 85 27.03 -28.43 -10.63
N ALA A 86 27.41 -28.51 -11.90
CA ALA A 86 28.53 -27.75 -12.44
C ALA A 86 28.29 -26.26 -12.20
N VAL A 87 29.26 -25.59 -11.57
CA VAL A 87 29.17 -24.15 -11.30
C VAL A 87 29.84 -23.39 -12.44
N VAL A 88 29.05 -22.68 -13.23
CA VAL A 88 29.47 -22.02 -14.48
C VAL A 88 29.30 -20.50 -14.40
N ASN A 89 30.07 -19.75 -15.20
CA ASN A 89 30.17 -18.29 -15.10
C ASN A 89 29.11 -17.57 -15.97
N TRP A 90 28.49 -16.53 -15.42
CA TRP A 90 27.52 -15.69 -16.13
C TRP A 90 28.11 -15.06 -17.39
N THR A 91 29.35 -14.55 -17.31
CA THR A 91 29.96 -13.76 -18.39
C THR A 91 30.47 -14.59 -19.56
N ASP A 92 30.45 -15.91 -19.44
CA ASP A 92 30.90 -16.80 -20.49
C ASP A 92 29.74 -17.05 -21.47
N GLY A 93 29.83 -16.44 -22.65
CA GLY A 93 28.81 -16.51 -23.70
C GLY A 93 28.46 -17.94 -24.10
N ALA A 94 29.39 -18.89 -23.97
CA ALA A 94 29.16 -20.29 -24.28
C ALA A 94 28.10 -20.96 -23.37
N ASN A 95 27.82 -20.38 -22.20
CA ASN A 95 26.74 -20.82 -21.30
C ASN A 95 25.36 -20.25 -21.68
N TRP A 96 25.29 -19.47 -22.75
CA TRP A 96 24.06 -18.88 -23.26
C TRP A 96 23.78 -19.36 -24.68
N SER A 97 22.51 -19.32 -25.07
CA SER A 97 22.04 -19.68 -26.41
C SER A 97 21.09 -18.62 -26.94
N THR A 98 21.11 -18.38 -28.24
CA THR A 98 20.16 -17.50 -28.93
C THR A 98 18.84 -18.19 -29.28
N ASP A 99 18.71 -19.48 -28.97
CA ASP A 99 17.48 -20.24 -29.13
C ASP A 99 17.06 -20.96 -27.84
N ALA A 100 15.77 -21.26 -27.73
CA ALA A 100 15.19 -21.93 -26.56
C ALA A 100 15.57 -23.43 -26.46
N ALA A 101 16.07 -24.04 -27.53
CA ALA A 101 16.52 -25.43 -27.57
C ALA A 101 17.97 -25.60 -27.09
N GLY A 102 18.69 -24.51 -26.82
CA GLY A 102 20.09 -24.55 -26.42
C GLY A 102 21.03 -25.04 -27.54
N LEU A 103 20.62 -24.98 -28.81
CA LEU A 103 21.40 -25.55 -29.93
C LEU A 103 22.35 -24.53 -30.58
N LEU A 104 22.01 -23.25 -30.51
CA LEU A 104 22.81 -22.15 -31.05
C LEU A 104 23.51 -21.41 -29.90
N PRO A 105 24.77 -21.74 -29.55
CA PRO A 105 25.49 -21.04 -28.49
C PRO A 105 25.67 -19.56 -28.84
N SER A 106 25.54 -18.71 -27.84
CA SER A 106 25.87 -17.29 -27.93
C SER A 106 27.37 -17.08 -27.80
N THR A 107 27.89 -16.00 -28.38
CA THR A 107 29.24 -15.51 -28.08
C THR A 107 29.25 -14.46 -26.98
N LEU A 108 28.07 -13.99 -26.57
CA LEU A 108 27.86 -12.91 -25.61
C LEU A 108 27.00 -13.39 -24.44
N ALA A 109 27.35 -12.91 -23.25
CA ALA A 109 26.47 -12.98 -22.09
C ALA A 109 25.42 -11.85 -22.15
N PRO A 110 24.27 -11.99 -21.46
CA PRO A 110 23.27 -10.93 -21.37
C PRO A 110 23.87 -9.63 -20.83
N GLY A 111 23.54 -8.53 -21.50
CA GLY A 111 23.75 -7.17 -21.03
C GLY A 111 22.44 -6.44 -20.74
N SER A 112 22.50 -5.13 -20.57
CA SER A 112 21.37 -4.29 -20.16
C SER A 112 20.18 -4.28 -21.12
N ALA A 113 20.39 -4.64 -22.38
CA ALA A 113 19.34 -4.71 -23.40
C ALA A 113 18.76 -6.13 -23.56
N ASP A 114 19.37 -7.15 -22.96
CA ASP A 114 19.06 -8.55 -23.26
C ASP A 114 18.19 -9.20 -22.18
N ASP A 115 17.29 -10.07 -22.61
CA ASP A 115 16.46 -10.87 -21.71
C ASP A 115 17.16 -12.20 -21.39
N ALA A 116 17.37 -12.50 -20.12
CA ALA A 116 17.97 -13.76 -19.68
C ALA A 116 16.90 -14.78 -19.27
N VAL A 117 16.86 -15.93 -19.95
CA VAL A 117 15.90 -17.01 -19.69
C VAL A 117 16.61 -18.24 -19.14
N PHE A 118 16.36 -18.58 -17.88
CA PHE A 118 16.89 -19.77 -17.23
C PHE A 118 16.01 -20.97 -17.52
N ASN A 119 16.24 -21.54 -18.71
CA ASN A 119 15.85 -22.88 -19.16
C ASN A 119 16.08 -22.99 -20.69
N SER A 120 16.94 -23.90 -21.13
CA SER A 120 16.93 -24.42 -22.51
C SER A 120 16.35 -25.83 -22.49
N THR A 121 15.36 -26.14 -23.32
CA THR A 121 14.92 -27.54 -23.49
C THR A 121 16.06 -28.32 -24.14
N PRO A 122 16.48 -29.49 -23.62
CA PRO A 122 15.77 -30.36 -22.65
C PRO A 122 16.19 -30.26 -21.17
N GLN A 123 17.00 -29.28 -20.77
CA GLN A 123 17.68 -29.23 -19.46
C GLN A 123 16.82 -28.73 -18.29
N ASN A 124 15.49 -28.71 -18.44
CA ASN A 124 14.53 -28.08 -17.53
C ASN A 124 14.54 -28.60 -16.09
N ALA A 125 15.11 -29.78 -15.81
CA ALA A 125 15.03 -30.42 -14.49
C ALA A 125 16.28 -30.24 -13.61
N LEU A 126 17.37 -29.69 -14.15
CA LEU A 126 18.62 -29.59 -13.40
C LEU A 126 18.63 -28.35 -12.50
N SER A 127 19.18 -28.50 -11.30
CA SER A 127 19.53 -27.34 -10.49
C SER A 127 20.72 -26.64 -11.13
N THR A 128 20.67 -25.31 -11.19
CA THR A 128 21.67 -24.49 -11.87
C THR A 128 22.41 -23.64 -10.85
N ALA A 129 23.74 -23.73 -10.82
CA ALA A 129 24.58 -22.86 -10.01
C ALA A 129 25.38 -21.92 -10.91
N ILE A 130 25.10 -20.63 -10.79
CA ILE A 130 25.65 -19.58 -11.64
C ILE A 130 26.59 -18.72 -10.80
N ARG A 131 27.81 -18.50 -11.31
CA ARG A 131 28.80 -17.61 -10.72
C ARG A 131 28.83 -16.28 -11.46
N VAL A 132 28.72 -15.20 -10.69
CA VAL A 132 29.03 -13.85 -11.15
C VAL A 132 30.50 -13.59 -10.85
N ASN A 133 31.33 -13.65 -11.88
CA ASN A 133 32.79 -13.61 -11.80
C ASN A 133 33.38 -12.21 -12.09
N THR A 134 32.56 -11.26 -12.52
CA THR A 134 32.96 -9.86 -12.76
C THR A 134 32.07 -8.91 -11.97
N ALA A 135 32.58 -7.72 -11.69
CA ALA A 135 31.77 -6.67 -11.06
C ALA A 135 30.72 -6.16 -12.04
N GLY A 136 29.45 -6.13 -11.63
CA GLY A 136 28.36 -5.47 -12.34
C GLY A 136 27.91 -6.19 -13.61
N ILE A 137 27.19 -7.30 -13.47
CA ILE A 137 26.44 -7.89 -14.59
C ILE A 137 25.06 -7.23 -14.72
N SER A 138 24.46 -7.31 -15.90
CA SER A 138 23.15 -6.74 -16.17
C SER A 138 22.28 -7.63 -17.05
N ALA A 139 20.97 -7.44 -16.95
CA ALA A 139 19.98 -8.00 -17.86
C ALA A 139 18.79 -7.04 -17.96
N ASN A 140 18.12 -6.98 -19.10
CA ASN A 140 16.84 -6.30 -19.23
C ASN A 140 15.76 -6.98 -18.37
N SER A 141 15.64 -8.31 -18.51
CA SER A 141 14.75 -9.14 -17.70
C SER A 141 15.37 -10.48 -17.31
N LEU A 142 14.81 -11.11 -16.28
CA LEU A 142 15.16 -12.45 -15.82
C LEU A 142 13.92 -13.35 -15.81
N THR A 143 13.91 -14.42 -16.60
CA THR A 143 12.80 -15.39 -16.63
C THR A 143 13.28 -16.76 -16.17
N PHE A 144 12.63 -17.34 -15.16
CA PHE A 144 12.97 -18.64 -14.60
C PHE A 144 11.90 -19.67 -14.96
N ASN A 145 12.33 -20.71 -15.69
CA ASN A 145 11.49 -21.80 -16.17
C ASN A 145 12.01 -23.19 -15.73
N SER A 146 13.26 -23.28 -15.24
CA SER A 146 13.82 -24.53 -14.72
C SER A 146 13.01 -25.00 -13.50
N THR A 147 12.65 -26.28 -13.46
CA THR A 147 12.02 -26.93 -12.31
C THR A 147 13.02 -27.24 -11.20
N GLY A 148 14.32 -27.24 -11.52
CA GLY A 148 15.41 -27.28 -10.55
C GLY A 148 15.64 -25.93 -9.85
N THR A 149 16.46 -25.91 -8.80
CA THR A 149 16.79 -24.67 -8.09
C THR A 149 17.83 -23.87 -8.88
N THR A 150 17.60 -22.58 -9.08
CA THR A 150 18.58 -21.66 -9.68
C THR A 150 19.24 -20.81 -8.60
N ASN A 151 20.55 -20.96 -8.43
CA ASN A 151 21.36 -20.19 -7.49
C ASN A 151 22.34 -19.29 -8.25
N ILE A 152 22.22 -17.98 -8.11
CA ILE A 152 23.16 -17.00 -8.67
C ILE A 152 24.00 -16.45 -7.52
N THR A 153 25.31 -16.69 -7.53
CA THR A 153 26.22 -16.30 -6.43
C THR A 153 27.45 -15.58 -6.95
N GLY A 154 28.05 -14.72 -6.13
CA GLY A 154 29.30 -14.05 -6.49
C GLY A 154 30.52 -14.95 -6.26
N THR A 155 31.59 -14.69 -7.02
CA THR A 155 32.97 -15.07 -6.63
C THR A 155 33.61 -14.06 -5.67
N GLY A 156 32.96 -12.91 -5.53
CA GLY A 156 33.24 -11.79 -4.64
C GLY A 156 31.92 -11.16 -4.19
N ASN A 157 31.98 -9.95 -3.63
CA ASN A 157 30.78 -9.11 -3.53
C ASN A 157 30.51 -8.49 -4.90
N GLN A 158 29.44 -8.93 -5.56
CA GLN A 158 29.08 -8.50 -6.91
C GLN A 158 27.73 -7.81 -6.94
N GLN A 159 27.42 -7.23 -8.09
CA GLN A 159 26.14 -6.59 -8.37
C GLN A 159 25.49 -7.22 -9.61
N LEU A 160 24.17 -7.37 -9.55
CA LEU A 160 23.31 -7.71 -10.69
C LEU A 160 22.30 -6.59 -10.88
N THR A 161 22.39 -5.88 -12.01
CA THR A 161 21.45 -4.81 -12.37
C THR A 161 20.35 -5.35 -13.26
N VAL A 162 19.09 -5.11 -12.88
CA VAL A 162 17.90 -5.47 -13.66
C VAL A 162 17.20 -4.18 -14.12
N TYR A 163 16.92 -4.09 -15.41
CA TYR A 163 16.27 -2.93 -16.04
C TYR A 163 14.74 -3.11 -16.06
N GLY A 164 14.03 -2.38 -16.92
CA GLY A 164 12.57 -2.31 -16.91
C GLY A 164 11.84 -3.63 -17.16
N GLY A 165 12.51 -4.64 -17.72
CA GLY A 165 11.93 -5.96 -17.98
C GLY A 165 11.65 -6.78 -16.71
N GLY A 166 12.38 -6.54 -15.62
CA GLY A 166 12.09 -7.13 -14.30
C GLY A 166 12.37 -8.63 -14.19
N LEU A 167 11.61 -9.32 -13.34
CA LEU A 167 11.79 -10.74 -13.05
C LEU A 167 10.47 -11.51 -13.16
N THR A 168 10.51 -12.72 -13.74
CA THR A 168 9.40 -13.67 -13.74
C THR A 168 9.87 -15.07 -13.36
N SER A 169 9.34 -15.64 -12.28
CA SER A 169 9.43 -17.07 -11.97
C SER A 169 8.12 -17.74 -12.39
N ASN A 170 8.18 -18.59 -13.41
CA ASN A 170 6.98 -19.18 -14.00
C ASN A 170 6.43 -20.34 -13.16
N ALA A 171 5.16 -20.68 -13.40
CA ALA A 171 4.53 -21.81 -12.72
C ALA A 171 5.34 -23.10 -12.94
N GLY A 172 5.60 -23.84 -11.86
CA GLY A 172 6.41 -25.04 -11.89
C GLY A 172 7.92 -24.82 -11.80
N ALA A 173 8.41 -23.57 -11.84
CA ALA A 173 9.82 -23.28 -11.65
C ALA A 173 10.29 -23.63 -10.23
N GLY A 174 11.53 -24.12 -10.11
CA GLY A 174 12.17 -24.36 -8.81
C GLY A 174 12.52 -23.05 -8.10
N ALA A 175 13.07 -23.16 -6.89
CA ALA A 175 13.44 -22.00 -6.11
C ALA A 175 14.52 -21.18 -6.83
N VAL A 176 14.44 -19.85 -6.71
CA VAL A 176 15.44 -18.93 -7.27
C VAL A 176 16.13 -18.23 -6.12
N THR A 177 17.45 -18.22 -6.08
CA THR A 177 18.22 -17.52 -5.06
C THR A 177 19.28 -16.62 -5.67
N PHE A 178 19.26 -15.34 -5.31
CA PHE A 178 20.31 -14.37 -5.55
C PHE A 178 21.16 -14.21 -4.29
N GLY A 179 22.45 -14.49 -4.42
CA GLY A 179 23.44 -14.34 -3.37
C GLY A 179 23.46 -15.48 -2.35
N THR A 180 24.22 -15.27 -1.29
CA THR A 180 24.43 -16.23 -0.20
C THR A 180 24.79 -15.49 1.09
N SER A 181 24.67 -16.17 2.22
CA SER A 181 25.16 -15.69 3.52
C SER A 181 26.68 -15.88 3.69
N ALA A 182 27.32 -16.64 2.78
CA ALA A 182 28.76 -16.82 2.80
C ALA A 182 29.46 -15.49 2.49
N ALA A 183 30.41 -15.10 3.35
CA ALA A 183 31.20 -13.89 3.17
C ALA A 183 31.86 -13.84 1.79
N ASN A 184 31.92 -12.65 1.20
CA ASN A 184 32.54 -12.38 -0.10
C ASN A 184 31.97 -13.20 -1.27
N ARG A 185 30.69 -13.59 -1.20
CA ARG A 185 29.96 -14.22 -2.32
C ARG A 185 28.60 -13.58 -2.56
N ASN A 186 28.44 -12.36 -2.05
CA ASN A 186 27.18 -11.63 -2.05
C ASN A 186 26.81 -11.19 -3.45
N ILE A 187 25.51 -11.22 -3.77
CA ILE A 187 24.95 -10.57 -4.96
C ILE A 187 24.01 -9.47 -4.49
N SER A 188 24.42 -8.22 -4.63
CA SER A 188 23.51 -7.09 -4.44
C SER A 188 22.69 -6.87 -5.72
N VAL A 189 21.37 -6.84 -5.59
CA VAL A 189 20.47 -6.57 -6.73
C VAL A 189 20.30 -5.06 -6.90
N ARG A 190 20.41 -4.55 -8.13
CA ARG A 190 20.22 -3.14 -8.47
C ARG A 190 19.04 -2.97 -9.41
N PHE A 191 18.17 -2.00 -9.12
CA PHE A 191 17.01 -1.66 -9.94
C PHE A 191 17.28 -0.37 -10.71
N GLN A 192 17.34 -0.45 -12.03
CA GLN A 192 17.67 0.72 -12.86
C GLN A 192 16.41 1.52 -13.27
N GLU A 193 15.31 0.82 -13.49
CA GLU A 193 14.05 1.37 -14.01
C GLU A 193 12.86 0.76 -13.26
N ASN A 194 11.69 1.39 -13.43
CA ASN A 194 10.43 0.85 -12.96
C ASN A 194 10.21 -0.57 -13.49
N GLN A 195 9.95 -1.53 -12.61
CA GLN A 195 9.89 -2.93 -13.00
C GLN A 195 8.95 -3.75 -12.12
N THR A 196 8.61 -4.94 -12.61
CA THR A 196 7.79 -5.91 -11.89
C THR A 196 8.57 -7.20 -11.65
N TRP A 197 8.47 -7.72 -10.43
CA TRP A 197 9.00 -9.02 -10.04
C TRP A 197 7.85 -9.95 -9.71
N THR A 198 7.60 -10.92 -10.57
CA THR A 198 6.47 -11.85 -10.48
C THR A 198 6.94 -13.25 -10.10
N ASN A 199 6.31 -13.83 -9.09
CA ASN A 199 6.44 -15.25 -8.76
C ASN A 199 5.10 -15.98 -8.94
N ASN A 200 5.02 -16.73 -10.05
CA ASN A 200 3.90 -17.61 -10.37
C ASN A 200 4.13 -19.05 -9.88
N SER A 201 5.30 -19.35 -9.31
CA SER A 201 5.64 -20.67 -8.79
C SER A 201 5.13 -20.87 -7.36
N ALA A 202 5.07 -22.13 -6.92
CA ALA A 202 4.87 -22.50 -5.52
C ALA A 202 6.15 -22.39 -4.68
N THR A 203 7.31 -22.22 -5.33
CA THR A 203 8.63 -22.09 -4.68
C THR A 203 9.00 -20.63 -4.45
N THR A 204 10.05 -20.38 -3.66
CA THR A 204 10.46 -19.02 -3.26
C THR A 204 11.47 -18.40 -4.23
N VAL A 205 11.30 -17.12 -4.52
CA VAL A 205 12.35 -16.24 -5.07
C VAL A 205 13.01 -15.51 -3.91
N ASN A 206 14.31 -15.70 -3.70
CA ASN A 206 15.04 -15.20 -2.54
C ASN A 206 16.19 -14.29 -2.95
N ILE A 207 16.20 -13.07 -2.44
CA ILE A 207 17.32 -12.13 -2.49
C ILE A 207 17.98 -12.14 -1.11
N ARG A 208 19.14 -12.81 -0.98
CA ARG A 208 19.78 -12.99 0.33
C ARG A 208 20.59 -11.79 0.81
N ASN A 209 21.00 -10.92 -0.10
CA ASN A 209 21.79 -9.74 0.21
C ASN A 209 20.99 -8.46 -0.11
N ASN A 210 21.66 -7.31 -0.10
CA ASN A 210 21.01 -6.01 -0.28
C ASN A 210 20.40 -5.86 -1.67
N ALA A 211 19.30 -5.12 -1.73
CA ALA A 211 18.70 -4.66 -2.98
C ALA A 211 18.64 -3.14 -2.96
N ALA A 212 18.90 -2.46 -4.07
CA ALA A 212 18.91 -1.00 -4.08
C ALA A 212 18.51 -0.43 -5.44
N GLY A 213 18.14 0.85 -5.47
CA GLY A 213 18.22 1.63 -6.70
C GLY A 213 19.64 1.54 -7.28
N ALA A 214 19.73 1.54 -8.61
CA ALA A 214 21.01 1.55 -9.29
C ALA A 214 21.68 2.92 -9.10
N ASP A 215 23.00 2.91 -8.91
CA ASP A 215 23.80 4.14 -8.79
C ASP A 215 23.80 4.96 -10.09
N THR A 216 23.34 4.34 -11.19
CA THR A 216 23.18 4.93 -12.52
C THR A 216 21.73 5.21 -12.88
N ALA A 217 20.77 5.03 -11.97
CA ALA A 217 19.37 5.39 -12.22
C ALA A 217 19.27 6.88 -12.60
N THR A 218 18.34 7.21 -13.50
CA THR A 218 18.14 8.59 -14.01
C THR A 218 16.81 9.20 -13.59
N ALA A 219 16.02 8.45 -12.81
CA ALA A 219 14.72 8.83 -12.30
C ALA A 219 14.40 7.98 -11.06
N ASP A 220 13.33 8.35 -10.34
CA ASP A 220 12.76 7.51 -9.29
C ASP A 220 12.41 6.13 -9.83
N VAL A 221 12.68 5.10 -9.03
CA VAL A 221 12.51 3.69 -9.40
C VAL A 221 11.44 3.07 -8.52
N ALA A 222 10.47 2.42 -9.14
CA ALA A 222 9.43 1.64 -8.45
C ALA A 222 9.55 0.15 -8.78
N VAL A 223 9.63 -0.68 -7.76
CA VAL A 223 9.62 -2.15 -7.90
C VAL A 223 8.30 -2.69 -7.40
N THR A 224 7.54 -3.35 -8.28
CA THR A 224 6.29 -4.04 -7.90
C THR A 224 6.52 -5.54 -7.76
N PHE A 225 6.32 -6.07 -6.55
CA PHE A 225 6.34 -7.50 -6.27
C PHE A 225 4.94 -8.11 -6.42
N ARG A 226 4.86 -9.21 -7.16
CA ARG A 226 3.61 -9.95 -7.39
C ARG A 226 3.82 -11.42 -7.12
N THR A 227 3.00 -11.99 -6.25
CA THR A 227 2.81 -13.44 -6.16
C THR A 227 1.41 -13.78 -6.67
N THR A 228 1.29 -14.83 -7.49
CA THR A 228 -0.01 -15.31 -8.00
C THR A 228 -0.31 -16.74 -7.54
N SER A 229 0.63 -17.35 -6.80
CA SER A 229 0.58 -18.71 -6.25
C SER A 229 0.96 -18.68 -4.76
N THR A 230 1.34 -19.81 -4.19
CA THR A 230 1.79 -19.94 -2.78
C THR A 230 3.26 -19.53 -2.58
N GLY A 231 4.04 -19.45 -3.66
CA GLY A 231 5.45 -19.08 -3.60
C GLY A 231 5.68 -17.66 -3.14
N GLN A 232 6.75 -17.45 -2.37
CA GLN A 232 7.07 -16.16 -1.76
C GLN A 232 8.10 -15.39 -2.59
N ILE A 233 8.16 -14.08 -2.37
CA ILE A 233 9.33 -13.27 -2.73
C ILE A 233 9.94 -12.78 -1.43
N THR A 234 11.20 -13.12 -1.17
CA THR A 234 11.89 -12.77 0.07
C THR A 234 13.12 -11.92 -0.21
N ASN A 235 13.33 -10.86 0.56
CA ASN A 235 14.60 -10.16 0.66
C ASN A 235 15.09 -10.21 2.11
N SER A 236 16.25 -10.82 2.32
CA SER A 236 16.90 -10.92 3.64
C SER A 236 17.98 -9.85 3.85
N GLY A 237 18.31 -9.07 2.81
CA GLY A 237 19.11 -7.85 2.96
C GLY A 237 18.25 -6.63 3.31
N GLY A 238 18.82 -5.44 3.19
CA GLY A 238 18.07 -4.18 3.23
C GLY A 238 17.77 -3.63 1.84
N PHE A 239 16.74 -2.79 1.73
CA PHE A 239 16.48 -1.94 0.58
C PHE A 239 17.08 -0.54 0.74
N SER A 240 17.57 0.09 -0.33
CA SER A 240 18.01 1.50 -0.31
C SER A 240 17.85 2.19 -1.67
N ASP A 241 17.92 3.53 -1.69
CA ASP A 241 17.79 4.37 -2.89
C ASP A 241 18.94 4.21 -3.91
N GLY A 242 20.08 3.66 -3.49
CA GLY A 242 21.33 3.74 -4.25
C GLY A 242 22.03 5.09 -4.06
N ALA A 243 23.12 5.33 -4.79
CA ALA A 243 23.95 6.54 -4.64
C ALA A 243 23.55 7.70 -5.57
N SER A 244 22.57 7.49 -6.46
CA SER A 244 22.19 8.43 -7.53
C SER A 244 21.31 9.61 -7.07
N GLY A 245 20.81 9.57 -5.83
CA GLY A 245 19.92 10.58 -5.26
C GLY A 245 18.45 10.47 -5.69
N PHE A 246 18.10 9.46 -6.49
CA PHE A 246 16.71 9.13 -6.82
C PHE A 246 16.11 8.19 -5.77
N SER A 247 14.79 8.23 -5.63
CA SER A 247 14.10 7.40 -4.65
C SER A 247 13.77 6.01 -5.19
N LEU A 248 13.87 5.01 -4.32
CA LEU A 248 13.33 3.67 -4.55
C LEU A 248 11.98 3.54 -3.83
N ALA A 249 10.93 3.24 -4.58
CA ALA A 249 9.61 2.90 -4.07
C ALA A 249 9.34 1.39 -4.20
N LEU A 250 8.69 0.81 -3.19
CA LEU A 250 8.30 -0.60 -3.21
C LEU A 250 6.78 -0.72 -3.28
N ALA A 251 6.30 -1.65 -4.10
CA ALA A 251 4.89 -1.99 -4.18
C ALA A 251 4.67 -3.50 -4.07
N VAL A 252 3.60 -3.90 -3.38
CA VAL A 252 3.10 -5.28 -3.36
C VAL A 252 1.73 -5.31 -4.04
N ASP A 253 1.62 -6.18 -5.03
CA ASP A 253 0.41 -6.31 -5.86
C ASP A 253 0.12 -7.79 -6.11
N SER A 254 -0.03 -8.53 -5.02
CA SER A 254 -0.14 -9.99 -5.03
C SER A 254 -1.60 -10.45 -4.96
N SER A 255 -1.96 -11.40 -5.82
CA SER A 255 -3.28 -12.05 -5.85
C SER A 255 -3.24 -13.50 -5.39
N GLY A 256 -2.04 -14.06 -5.20
CA GLY A 256 -1.84 -15.37 -4.59
C GLY A 256 -1.74 -15.29 -3.07
N THR A 257 -1.63 -16.46 -2.43
CA THR A 257 -1.43 -16.55 -0.97
C THR A 257 0.03 -16.42 -0.55
N GLY A 258 0.97 -16.42 -1.50
CA GLY A 258 2.38 -16.19 -1.26
C GLY A 258 2.64 -14.77 -0.76
N ALA A 259 3.42 -14.63 0.31
CA ALA A 259 3.77 -13.32 0.85
C ALA A 259 5.01 -12.71 0.17
N VAL A 260 5.09 -11.39 0.22
CA VAL A 260 6.34 -10.64 0.02
C VAL A 260 6.94 -10.39 1.39
N SER A 261 8.19 -10.76 1.61
CA SER A 261 8.86 -10.65 2.91
C SER A 261 10.16 -9.87 2.79
N ILE A 262 10.32 -8.81 3.56
CA ILE A 262 11.50 -7.92 3.51
C ILE A 262 12.03 -7.62 4.92
N ASN A 263 13.24 -7.09 5.03
CA ASN A 263 13.79 -6.63 6.31
C ASN A 263 13.64 -5.12 6.57
N GLY A 264 13.03 -4.39 5.65
CA GLY A 264 13.01 -2.93 5.66
C GLY A 264 14.24 -2.34 4.97
N GLY A 265 14.54 -1.08 5.25
CA GLY A 265 15.65 -0.39 4.61
C GLY A 265 15.67 1.12 4.82
N THR A 266 16.44 1.81 3.98
CA THR A 266 16.63 3.27 3.99
C THR A 266 16.16 3.92 2.69
N TYR A 267 15.29 3.25 1.94
CA TYR A 267 14.71 3.79 0.70
C TYR A 267 13.67 4.88 1.00
N SER A 268 13.54 5.87 0.13
CA SER A 268 12.72 7.06 0.38
C SER A 268 11.43 7.15 -0.44
N GLY A 269 11.26 6.32 -1.46
CA GLY A 269 10.08 6.36 -2.34
C GLY A 269 8.80 5.81 -1.72
N GLY A 270 8.87 5.28 -0.49
CA GLY A 270 7.74 4.74 0.25
C GLY A 270 7.38 3.29 -0.10
N THR A 271 6.37 2.76 0.59
CA THR A 271 5.93 1.38 0.47
C THR A 271 4.43 1.33 0.21
N THR A 272 3.97 0.67 -0.84
CA THR A 272 2.53 0.50 -1.13
C THR A 272 2.14 -0.97 -1.13
N VAL A 273 1.21 -1.38 -0.28
CA VAL A 273 0.57 -2.69 -0.36
C VAL A 273 -0.79 -2.51 -1.05
N LYS A 274 -0.84 -2.76 -2.36
CA LYS A 274 -2.09 -2.65 -3.14
C LYS A 274 -3.05 -3.78 -2.80
N ARG A 275 -2.50 -5.00 -2.69
CA ARG A 275 -3.18 -6.25 -2.32
C ARG A 275 -2.15 -7.33 -1.98
N GLY A 276 -2.59 -8.33 -1.23
CA GLY A 276 -1.76 -9.42 -0.70
C GLY A 276 -1.10 -9.06 0.62
N LEU A 277 -0.09 -9.85 1.01
CA LEU A 277 0.58 -9.74 2.29
C LEU A 277 2.05 -9.30 2.12
N LEU A 278 2.39 -8.15 2.71
CA LEU A 278 3.76 -7.73 2.98
C LEU A 278 4.15 -8.09 4.42
N ILE A 279 5.30 -8.72 4.62
CA ILE A 279 5.86 -9.05 5.93
C ILE A 279 7.19 -8.31 6.11
N GLN A 280 7.33 -7.58 7.20
CA GLN A 280 8.62 -7.04 7.63
C GLN A 280 9.20 -7.92 8.74
N ASN A 281 10.38 -8.51 8.52
CA ASN A 281 11.07 -9.35 9.51
C ASN A 281 12.31 -8.69 10.14
N GLY A 282 12.80 -7.60 9.56
CA GLY A 282 14.04 -6.94 9.99
C GLY A 282 13.80 -5.79 10.97
N THR A 283 14.90 -5.32 11.57
CA THR A 283 14.89 -4.24 12.58
C THR A 283 14.94 -2.83 11.97
N SER A 284 15.06 -2.70 10.65
CA SER A 284 15.01 -1.41 9.94
C SER A 284 13.58 -1.03 9.62
N GLN A 285 13.26 0.27 9.55
CA GLN A 285 11.93 0.76 9.14
C GLN A 285 11.61 0.42 7.68
N LEU A 286 10.36 0.60 7.26
CA LEU A 286 9.92 0.47 5.86
C LEU A 286 10.31 1.69 5.01
N GLY A 287 11.59 2.04 5.04
CA GLY A 287 12.12 3.24 4.41
C GLY A 287 11.77 4.50 5.18
N THR A 288 11.92 5.65 4.52
CA THR A 288 11.61 6.99 5.06
C THR A 288 10.37 7.62 4.40
N GLY A 289 9.92 7.07 3.28
CA GLY A 289 8.67 7.47 2.62
C GLY A 289 7.44 6.86 3.28
N ALA A 290 6.26 7.43 3.01
CA ALA A 290 5.01 6.94 3.58
C ALA A 290 4.71 5.48 3.19
N VAL A 291 3.98 4.79 4.06
CA VAL A 291 3.39 3.48 3.79
C VAL A 291 1.95 3.66 3.38
N THR A 292 1.51 2.98 2.32
CA THR A 292 0.14 3.02 1.82
C THR A 292 -0.46 1.62 1.79
N LEU A 293 -1.68 1.47 2.31
CA LEU A 293 -2.47 0.24 2.22
C LEU A 293 -3.68 0.44 1.31
N GLY A 294 -3.92 -0.54 0.43
CA GLY A 294 -5.02 -0.55 -0.52
C GLY A 294 -4.65 0.05 -1.88
N ASN A 295 -5.59 -0.07 -2.82
CA ASN A 295 -5.61 0.65 -4.09
C ASN A 295 -7.06 1.00 -4.46
N THR A 296 -7.24 1.71 -5.57
CA THR A 296 -8.55 2.23 -5.98
C THR A 296 -9.49 1.22 -6.68
N SER A 297 -9.17 -0.07 -6.78
CA SER A 297 -9.95 -0.99 -7.65
C SER A 297 -9.97 -2.48 -7.28
N GLY A 298 -9.41 -2.90 -6.13
CA GLY A 298 -9.33 -4.30 -5.72
C GLY A 298 -10.40 -4.74 -4.71
N GLY A 299 -10.73 -6.05 -4.69
CA GLY A 299 -11.50 -6.72 -3.63
C GLY A 299 -10.66 -7.59 -2.69
N GLU A 300 -9.35 -7.65 -2.94
CA GLU A 300 -8.40 -8.45 -2.17
C GLU A 300 -7.90 -7.69 -0.94
N THR A 301 -7.54 -8.42 0.12
CA THR A 301 -6.94 -7.83 1.32
C THR A 301 -5.60 -7.18 1.02
N ALA A 302 -5.37 -5.95 1.51
CA ALA A 302 -4.06 -5.32 1.59
C ALA A 302 -3.54 -5.41 3.03
N ALA A 303 -2.60 -6.30 3.28
CA ALA A 303 -2.08 -6.56 4.63
C ALA A 303 -0.60 -6.22 4.75
N LEU A 304 -0.27 -5.43 5.77
CA LEU A 304 1.08 -5.27 6.28
C LEU A 304 1.20 -6.00 7.61
N ARG A 305 2.17 -6.91 7.70
CA ARG A 305 2.54 -7.61 8.93
C ARG A 305 3.93 -7.21 9.39
N LEU A 306 3.98 -6.58 10.56
CA LEU A 306 5.20 -6.27 11.28
C LEU A 306 5.57 -7.47 12.14
N ASN A 307 6.56 -8.24 11.69
CA ASN A 307 7.19 -9.32 12.47
C ASN A 307 8.52 -8.81 13.04
N THR A 308 8.47 -7.61 13.61
CA THR A 308 9.60 -6.89 14.17
C THR A 308 9.12 -6.05 15.37
N SER A 309 10.04 -5.70 16.25
CA SER A 309 9.82 -4.73 17.32
C SER A 309 10.15 -3.28 16.91
N THR A 310 10.49 -3.06 15.64
CA THR A 310 10.75 -1.70 15.12
C THR A 310 9.48 -0.86 15.16
N ILE A 311 9.61 0.34 15.72
CA ILE A 311 8.58 1.37 15.66
C ILE A 311 8.72 2.11 14.32
N GLN A 312 7.63 2.17 13.56
CA GLN A 312 7.58 2.88 12.29
C GLN A 312 7.28 4.35 12.55
N THR A 313 8.09 5.26 12.00
CA THR A 313 7.88 6.72 12.15
C THR A 313 7.34 7.38 10.89
N THR A 314 7.19 6.61 9.80
CA THR A 314 6.62 7.08 8.54
C THR A 314 5.09 7.14 8.64
N ALA A 315 4.46 8.06 7.90
CA ALA A 315 3.01 8.10 7.81
C ALA A 315 2.42 6.79 7.23
N LEU A 316 1.21 6.43 7.67
CA LEU A 316 0.39 5.36 7.11
C LEU A 316 -0.83 5.95 6.42
N ASN A 317 -0.96 5.74 5.11
CA ASN A 317 -2.13 6.14 4.35
C ASN A 317 -2.97 4.90 4.04
N VAL A 318 -4.23 4.88 4.49
CA VAL A 318 -5.18 3.80 4.18
C VAL A 318 -6.10 4.30 3.08
N GLN A 319 -5.82 3.89 1.85
CA GLN A 319 -6.38 4.51 0.65
C GLN A 319 -7.84 4.11 0.41
N SER A 320 -8.64 5.08 -0.06
CA SER A 320 -10.00 4.86 -0.54
C SER A 320 -10.04 4.00 -1.82
N GLY A 321 -11.22 3.43 -2.10
CA GLY A 321 -11.49 2.63 -3.30
C GLY A 321 -11.09 1.15 -3.21
N ASN A 322 -10.41 0.72 -2.14
CA ASN A 322 -10.24 -0.71 -1.86
C ASN A 322 -11.54 -1.26 -1.28
N THR A 323 -12.06 -2.35 -1.87
CA THR A 323 -13.22 -3.07 -1.34
C THR A 323 -12.84 -4.29 -0.51
N GLY A 324 -11.56 -4.70 -0.58
CA GLY A 324 -10.99 -5.67 0.35
C GLY A 324 -10.61 -5.04 1.69
N ALA A 325 -10.26 -5.89 2.66
CA ALA A 325 -9.81 -5.42 3.98
C ALA A 325 -8.42 -4.76 3.91
N ASN A 326 -8.20 -3.68 4.65
CA ASN A 326 -6.87 -3.15 4.92
C ASN A 326 -6.44 -3.57 6.32
N GLN A 327 -5.27 -4.21 6.44
CA GLN A 327 -4.83 -4.82 7.70
C GLN A 327 -3.43 -4.36 8.08
N LEU A 328 -3.29 -3.92 9.33
CA LEU A 328 -2.01 -3.72 10.00
C LEU A 328 -1.88 -4.74 11.12
N GLN A 329 -0.90 -5.64 11.02
CA GLN A 329 -0.72 -6.75 11.94
C GLN A 329 0.61 -6.65 12.68
N PHE A 330 0.56 -6.55 14.00
CA PHE A 330 1.72 -6.61 14.88
C PHE A 330 1.90 -8.06 15.37
N SER A 331 2.91 -8.74 14.85
CA SER A 331 3.12 -10.18 15.00
C SER A 331 4.37 -10.59 15.77
N ALA A 332 5.26 -9.63 16.06
CA ALA A 332 6.42 -9.86 16.91
C ALA A 332 5.99 -10.29 18.32
N SER A 333 6.84 -11.03 19.03
CA SER A 333 6.64 -11.41 20.43
C SER A 333 7.10 -10.34 21.42
N SER A 334 7.48 -9.17 20.94
CA SER A 334 7.93 -8.01 21.71
C SER A 334 7.24 -6.75 21.20
N ALA A 335 7.22 -5.70 22.02
CA ALA A 335 6.56 -4.44 21.69
C ALA A 335 7.17 -3.82 20.42
N GLY A 336 6.34 -3.65 19.40
CA GLY A 336 6.58 -2.74 18.27
C GLY A 336 5.56 -1.61 18.31
N GLY A 337 5.46 -0.83 17.23
CA GLY A 337 4.48 0.24 17.18
C GLY A 337 4.52 1.07 15.92
N TRP A 338 3.71 2.12 15.92
CA TRP A 338 3.59 3.08 14.84
C TRP A 338 3.50 4.50 15.41
N ASP A 339 4.51 5.31 15.19
CA ASP A 339 4.60 6.70 15.65
C ASP A 339 4.24 7.72 14.57
N GLY A 340 4.29 7.33 13.29
CA GLY A 340 3.85 8.23 12.21
C GLY A 340 2.33 8.39 12.19
N ASP A 341 1.84 9.51 11.65
CA ASP A 341 0.40 9.73 11.55
C ASP A 341 -0.28 8.69 10.64
N ILE A 342 -1.54 8.38 10.94
CA ILE A 342 -2.37 7.43 10.20
C ILE A 342 -3.56 8.18 9.59
N GLN A 343 -3.60 8.26 8.26
CA GLN A 343 -4.72 8.80 7.50
C GLN A 343 -5.65 7.68 7.04
N LEU A 344 -6.90 7.69 7.52
CA LEU A 344 -7.94 6.72 7.19
C LEU A 344 -8.87 7.28 6.09
N ASP A 345 -8.58 7.00 4.83
CA ASP A 345 -9.54 7.24 3.73
C ASP A 345 -10.39 5.99 3.45
N ASN A 346 -10.15 4.91 4.19
CA ASN A 346 -10.90 3.66 4.17
C ASN A 346 -10.74 2.94 5.53
N ALA A 347 -11.51 1.86 5.74
CA ALA A 347 -11.44 1.09 6.98
C ALA A 347 -10.08 0.43 7.19
N LEU A 348 -9.57 0.50 8.42
CA LEU A 348 -8.33 -0.17 8.86
C LEU A 348 -8.61 -1.15 9.99
N SER A 349 -8.19 -2.40 9.81
CA SER A 349 -8.17 -3.43 10.85
C SER A 349 -6.76 -3.57 11.44
N VAL A 350 -6.63 -3.31 12.73
CA VAL A 350 -5.39 -3.47 13.50
C VAL A 350 -5.48 -4.76 14.31
N GLN A 351 -4.44 -5.58 14.20
CA GLN A 351 -4.35 -6.86 14.91
C GLN A 351 -3.05 -6.92 15.72
N VAL A 352 -3.15 -7.25 17.00
CA VAL A 352 -2.00 -7.40 17.89
C VAL A 352 -1.94 -8.84 18.37
N ARG A 353 -0.79 -9.48 18.20
CA ARG A 353 -0.58 -10.88 18.58
C ARG A 353 -0.36 -11.04 20.08
N GLY A 354 -0.99 -12.07 20.66
CA GLY A 354 -0.67 -12.57 22.00
C GLY A 354 -1.04 -11.60 23.12
N SER A 355 -0.21 -11.49 24.15
CA SER A 355 -0.40 -10.60 25.30
C SER A 355 0.45 -9.31 25.21
N ASN A 356 0.92 -8.97 24.00
CA ASN A 356 1.80 -7.83 23.81
C ASN A 356 1.04 -6.51 23.94
N THR A 357 1.71 -5.49 24.47
CA THR A 357 1.30 -4.10 24.28
C THR A 357 2.01 -3.52 23.07
N THR A 358 1.24 -2.98 22.13
CA THR A 358 1.72 -2.27 20.94
C THR A 358 1.19 -0.84 20.97
N ALA A 359 2.03 0.12 20.61
CA ALA A 359 1.65 1.54 20.61
C ALA A 359 1.31 2.05 19.20
N ILE A 360 0.26 2.86 19.10
CA ILE A 360 0.07 3.84 18.01
C ILE A 360 0.16 5.22 18.64
N SER A 361 1.21 5.96 18.31
CA SER A 361 1.51 7.25 18.94
C SER A 361 1.23 8.44 18.04
N GLY A 362 1.22 8.24 16.72
CA GLY A 362 0.84 9.27 15.75
C GLY A 362 -0.67 9.53 15.77
N ASP A 363 -1.07 10.69 15.24
CA ASP A 363 -2.48 11.05 15.15
C ASP A 363 -3.20 10.15 14.13
N VAL A 364 -4.47 9.85 14.37
CA VAL A 364 -5.33 9.09 13.45
C VAL A 364 -6.46 9.99 12.96
N THR A 365 -6.48 10.25 11.65
CA THR A 365 -7.38 11.23 11.01
C THR A 365 -8.14 10.59 9.84
N GLY A 366 -9.14 11.29 9.29
CA GLY A 366 -9.81 10.88 8.05
C GLY A 366 -11.30 10.53 8.21
N SER A 367 -11.81 9.68 7.33
CA SER A 367 -13.24 9.31 7.27
C SER A 367 -13.50 7.80 7.36
N GLY A 368 -12.45 6.99 7.23
CA GLY A 368 -12.51 5.54 7.40
C GLY A 368 -12.80 5.14 8.83
N SER A 369 -13.26 3.89 8.99
CA SER A 369 -13.45 3.28 10.31
C SER A 369 -12.16 2.63 10.82
N PHE A 370 -12.05 2.48 12.14
CA PHE A 370 -10.93 1.85 12.79
C PHE A 370 -11.41 0.61 13.55
N SER A 371 -10.81 -0.55 13.33
CA SER A 371 -11.10 -1.73 14.12
C SER A 371 -9.87 -2.31 14.80
N LYS A 372 -10.06 -2.78 16.02
CA LYS A 372 -9.11 -3.61 16.74
C LYS A 372 -9.63 -5.04 16.77
N ASP A 373 -9.03 -5.90 15.95
CA ASP A 373 -9.50 -7.26 15.73
C ASP A 373 -8.58 -8.30 16.38
N ALA A 374 -9.06 -9.54 16.42
CA ALA A 374 -8.26 -10.67 16.83
C ALA A 374 -7.14 -10.89 15.81
N TYR A 375 -5.92 -11.09 16.29
CA TYR A 375 -4.92 -11.76 15.48
C TYR A 375 -5.40 -13.20 15.24
N ALA A 376 -5.24 -13.70 14.01
CA ALA A 376 -5.69 -15.00 13.49
C ALA A 376 -5.95 -16.11 14.56
N PRO A 377 -6.99 -16.95 14.39
CA PRO A 377 -7.76 -17.63 15.45
C PRO A 377 -7.00 -18.60 16.41
N SER A 378 -5.68 -18.75 16.28
CA SER A 378 -4.89 -19.76 16.99
C SER A 378 -3.85 -19.22 17.98
N VAL A 379 -3.76 -17.89 18.23
CA VAL A 379 -2.68 -17.31 19.08
C VAL A 379 -3.14 -16.48 20.29
N GLY A 380 -4.39 -16.65 20.74
CA GLY A 380 -4.87 -16.09 22.01
C GLY A 380 -5.17 -14.58 21.96
N ASN A 381 -5.90 -14.12 22.99
CA ASN A 381 -6.65 -12.87 23.07
C ASN A 381 -5.85 -11.58 22.74
N GLY A 382 -5.77 -11.24 21.46
CA GLY A 382 -5.81 -9.86 20.91
C GLY A 382 -4.82 -8.79 21.38
N GLY A 383 -3.92 -9.02 22.32
CA GLY A 383 -2.98 -8.02 22.85
C GLY A 383 -3.63 -6.73 23.38
N THR A 384 -2.79 -5.83 23.85
CA THR A 384 -3.18 -4.44 24.14
C THR A 384 -2.71 -3.55 23.00
N LEU A 385 -3.63 -2.78 22.42
CA LEU A 385 -3.31 -1.66 21.55
C LEU A 385 -3.42 -0.37 22.38
N ALA A 386 -2.27 0.20 22.73
CA ALA A 386 -2.19 1.50 23.40
C ALA A 386 -2.13 2.61 22.36
N VAL A 387 -2.99 3.61 22.51
CA VAL A 387 -3.10 4.74 21.59
C VAL A 387 -2.83 6.02 22.36
N SER A 388 -1.78 6.74 21.97
CA SER A 388 -1.39 8.00 22.61
C SER A 388 -1.54 9.23 21.69
N GLY A 389 -1.79 9.02 20.40
CA GLY A 389 -2.13 10.09 19.45
C GLY A 389 -3.61 10.50 19.50
N ASN A 390 -3.94 11.60 18.84
CA ASN A 390 -5.31 12.11 18.75
C ASN A 390 -6.11 11.37 17.68
N LEU A 391 -7.34 11.00 18.00
CA LEU A 391 -8.27 10.31 17.10
C LEU A 391 -9.34 11.29 16.63
N THR A 392 -9.26 11.72 15.37
CA THR A 392 -10.15 12.73 14.78
C THR A 392 -10.84 12.28 13.49
N TYR A 393 -10.92 10.96 13.27
CA TYR A 393 -11.66 10.40 12.13
C TYR A 393 -13.17 10.34 12.37
N THR A 394 -13.97 10.38 11.29
CA THR A 394 -15.44 10.37 11.37
C THR A 394 -16.05 8.97 11.31
N GLY A 395 -15.26 7.93 11.04
CA GLY A 395 -15.73 6.54 11.07
C GLY A 395 -15.87 5.99 12.49
N ASN A 396 -16.49 4.82 12.61
CA ASN A 396 -16.65 4.15 13.91
C ASN A 396 -15.34 3.52 14.39
N THR A 397 -15.22 3.37 15.69
CA THR A 397 -14.18 2.57 16.36
C THR A 397 -14.79 1.26 16.82
N THR A 398 -14.31 0.11 16.34
CA THR A 398 -14.84 -1.21 16.72
C THR A 398 -13.77 -2.07 17.39
N ILE A 399 -13.99 -2.48 18.64
CA ILE A 399 -13.05 -3.27 19.44
C ILE A 399 -13.58 -4.70 19.59
N ASN A 400 -13.13 -5.60 18.72
CA ASN A 400 -13.61 -6.98 18.65
C ASN A 400 -12.75 -7.97 19.45
N ALA A 401 -11.51 -7.61 19.81
CA ALA A 401 -10.65 -8.48 20.60
C ALA A 401 -9.52 -7.75 21.33
N GLY A 402 -9.07 -8.32 22.45
CA GLY A 402 -7.96 -7.79 23.23
C GLY A 402 -8.38 -6.54 24.04
N VAL A 403 -7.41 -5.66 24.27
CA VAL A 403 -7.61 -4.39 24.98
C VAL A 403 -7.31 -3.25 24.02
N PHE A 404 -8.22 -2.30 23.91
CA PHE A 404 -7.92 -0.98 23.36
C PHE A 404 -7.74 0.00 24.51
N GLN A 405 -6.59 0.67 24.56
CA GLN A 405 -6.27 1.63 25.61
C GLN A 405 -6.08 3.02 25.00
N LEU A 406 -6.98 3.95 25.33
CA LEU A 406 -6.80 5.37 25.06
C LEU A 406 -5.98 5.96 26.21
N ALA A 407 -4.72 6.30 25.93
CA ALA A 407 -3.79 6.81 26.96
C ALA A 407 -4.18 8.22 27.44
N SER A 408 -3.67 8.64 28.60
CA SER A 408 -4.00 9.93 29.21
C SER A 408 -3.66 11.17 28.37
N ALA A 409 -2.65 11.09 27.52
CA ALA A 409 -2.28 12.15 26.60
C ALA A 409 -3.10 12.15 25.30
N ALA A 410 -3.84 11.08 25.01
CA ALA A 410 -4.63 10.94 23.80
C ALA A 410 -5.99 11.65 23.92
N SER A 411 -6.58 11.92 22.75
CA SER A 411 -7.96 12.35 22.65
C SER A 411 -8.74 11.54 21.62
N MET A 412 -10.05 11.42 21.81
CA MET A 412 -10.98 10.84 20.83
C MET A 412 -12.10 11.82 20.55
N THR A 413 -12.25 12.19 19.28
CA THR A 413 -13.28 13.13 18.84
C THR A 413 -14.52 12.40 18.34
N PHE A 414 -15.67 12.80 18.84
CA PHE A 414 -16.98 12.36 18.40
C PHE A 414 -17.69 13.50 17.66
N PHE A 415 -18.06 13.26 16.41
CA PHE A 415 -18.77 14.19 15.55
C PHE A 415 -20.27 14.00 15.72
N ILE A 416 -20.94 15.00 16.31
CA ILE A 416 -22.35 14.93 16.64
C ILE A 416 -23.18 15.63 15.55
N GLY A 417 -24.16 14.92 15.00
CA GLY A 417 -25.05 15.38 13.93
C GLY A 417 -26.52 15.48 14.35
N ALA A 418 -27.42 15.03 13.45
CA ALA A 418 -28.83 14.81 13.78
C ALA A 418 -28.99 13.70 14.83
N ASP A 419 -30.20 13.52 15.38
CA ASP A 419 -30.50 12.47 16.37
C ASP A 419 -30.00 11.09 15.91
N GLY A 420 -29.21 10.42 16.76
CA GLY A 420 -28.58 9.13 16.48
C GLY A 420 -27.46 9.14 15.43
N VAL A 421 -27.05 10.30 14.90
CA VAL A 421 -25.98 10.42 13.89
C VAL A 421 -24.69 10.88 14.54
N ASN A 422 -23.77 9.94 14.75
CA ASN A 422 -22.44 10.17 15.26
C ASN A 422 -21.50 9.01 14.88
N ASN A 423 -20.19 9.19 15.06
CA ASN A 423 -19.29 8.06 15.20
C ASN A 423 -19.37 7.48 16.62
N THR A 424 -19.15 6.17 16.76
CA THR A 424 -19.31 5.45 18.03
C THR A 424 -18.07 4.60 18.33
N LEU A 425 -17.78 4.40 19.62
CA LEU A 425 -16.92 3.34 20.13
C LEU A 425 -17.79 2.12 20.48
N ASN A 426 -17.64 1.02 19.75
CA ASN A 426 -18.42 -0.20 19.93
C ASN A 426 -17.56 -1.47 19.88
N GLY A 427 -18.17 -2.63 20.09
CA GLY A 427 -17.48 -3.92 19.98
C GLY A 427 -17.92 -4.92 21.05
N THR A 428 -17.05 -5.89 21.32
CA THR A 428 -17.31 -6.99 22.27
C THR A 428 -16.16 -7.24 23.25
N ALA A 429 -15.14 -6.38 23.21
CA ALA A 429 -13.91 -6.57 23.97
C ALA A 429 -13.65 -5.41 24.95
N THR A 430 -12.44 -5.39 25.53
CA THR A 430 -12.13 -4.47 26.62
C THR A 430 -11.64 -3.12 26.10
N VAL A 431 -12.13 -2.05 26.70
CA VAL A 431 -11.63 -0.69 26.49
C VAL A 431 -11.19 -0.06 27.81
N ALA A 432 -10.02 0.57 27.80
CA ALA A 432 -9.50 1.34 28.91
C ALA A 432 -9.36 2.80 28.45
N LEU A 433 -10.18 3.68 29.00
CA LEU A 433 -10.34 5.06 28.56
C LEU A 433 -9.73 6.00 29.61
N ASP A 434 -8.47 6.37 29.44
CA ASP A 434 -7.78 7.30 30.36
C ASP A 434 -7.53 8.67 29.71
N GLY A 435 -7.81 8.82 28.41
CA GLY A 435 -7.64 10.05 27.64
C GLY A 435 -8.84 11.00 27.69
N THR A 436 -8.85 11.97 26.77
CA THR A 436 -9.90 13.00 26.69
C THR A 436 -10.90 12.72 25.57
N PHE A 437 -12.20 12.74 25.88
CA PHE A 437 -13.26 12.80 24.87
C PHE A 437 -13.51 14.24 24.43
N ILE A 438 -13.69 14.45 23.12
CA ILE A 438 -14.03 15.74 22.52
C ILE A 438 -15.33 15.57 21.74
N PHE A 439 -16.37 16.30 22.11
CA PHE A 439 -17.60 16.36 21.32
C PHE A 439 -17.52 17.53 20.34
N ASN A 440 -17.42 17.22 19.05
CA ASN A 440 -17.60 18.21 18.00
C ASN A 440 -19.11 18.41 17.77
N LEU A 441 -19.61 19.51 18.34
CA LEU A 441 -21.03 19.88 18.31
C LEU A 441 -21.39 20.84 17.17
N THR A 442 -20.47 21.12 16.23
CA THR A 442 -20.69 22.12 15.17
C THR A 442 -21.92 21.81 14.30
N ASN A 443 -22.22 20.51 14.11
CA ASN A 443 -23.36 20.04 13.32
C ASN A 443 -24.48 19.43 14.17
N ALA A 444 -24.40 19.54 15.50
CA ALA A 444 -25.37 18.93 16.40
C ALA A 444 -26.72 19.63 16.32
N VAL A 445 -27.80 18.86 16.22
CA VAL A 445 -29.17 19.40 16.31
C VAL A 445 -29.58 19.47 17.77
N ALA A 446 -29.63 20.69 18.32
CA ALA A 446 -30.01 20.98 19.70
C ALA A 446 -31.54 20.97 19.90
N LEU A 447 -32.16 19.80 19.74
CA LEU A 447 -33.58 19.57 20.01
C LEU A 447 -33.75 18.69 21.25
N ASP A 448 -34.69 19.06 22.11
CA ASP A 448 -35.02 18.32 23.33
C ASP A 448 -35.32 16.85 23.02
N GLY A 449 -34.64 15.95 23.74
CA GLY A 449 -34.80 14.51 23.60
C GLY A 449 -33.87 13.85 22.57
N ASN A 450 -33.07 14.62 21.82
CA ASN A 450 -32.05 14.04 20.95
C ASN A 450 -30.98 13.29 21.75
N SER A 451 -30.48 12.19 21.20
CA SER A 451 -29.50 11.31 21.83
C SER A 451 -28.52 10.71 20.83
N TRP A 452 -27.33 10.37 21.33
CA TRP A 452 -26.21 9.82 20.54
C TRP A 452 -25.47 8.77 21.35
N GLN A 453 -25.38 7.53 20.84
CA GLN A 453 -24.61 6.46 21.48
C GLN A 453 -23.12 6.70 21.24
N ILE A 454 -22.39 7.11 22.27
CA ILE A 454 -20.96 7.42 22.19
C ILE A 454 -20.12 6.18 22.43
N VAL A 455 -20.44 5.44 23.50
CA VAL A 455 -19.78 4.19 23.89
C VAL A 455 -20.84 3.12 24.05
N ASP A 456 -20.74 2.01 23.32
CA ASP A 456 -21.65 0.86 23.47
C ASP A 456 -21.28 0.04 24.72
N VAL A 457 -21.76 0.48 25.89
CA VAL A 457 -21.48 -0.15 27.20
C VAL A 457 -22.14 -1.51 27.39
N ASP A 458 -23.17 -1.82 26.59
CA ASP A 458 -23.80 -3.15 26.60
C ASP A 458 -22.93 -4.20 25.88
N GLY A 459 -22.18 -3.76 24.86
CA GLY A 459 -21.27 -4.62 24.10
C GLY A 459 -19.86 -4.69 24.67
N LEU A 460 -19.35 -3.58 25.22
CA LEU A 460 -17.97 -3.45 25.66
C LEU A 460 -17.76 -3.83 27.13
N SER A 461 -16.50 -4.09 27.48
CA SER A 461 -16.05 -4.08 28.88
C SER A 461 -15.19 -2.84 29.07
N GLU A 462 -15.82 -1.73 29.40
CA GLU A 462 -15.18 -0.43 29.55
C GLU A 462 -14.68 -0.15 30.96
N SER A 463 -13.70 0.75 31.03
CA SER A 463 -13.24 1.37 32.26
C SER A 463 -12.80 2.79 31.96
N TYR A 464 -13.24 3.74 32.79
CA TYR A 464 -12.82 5.13 32.76
C TYR A 464 -11.69 5.33 33.79
N GLY A 465 -10.54 5.77 33.30
CA GLY A 465 -9.33 5.96 34.10
C GLY A 465 -9.33 7.26 34.91
N PRO A 466 -8.39 7.44 35.84
CA PRO A 466 -8.32 8.63 36.69
C PRO A 466 -8.02 9.94 35.92
N ASN A 467 -7.46 9.85 34.71
CA ASN A 467 -7.21 11.02 33.87
C ASN A 467 -8.30 11.24 32.82
N PHE A 468 -9.34 10.40 32.80
CA PHE A 468 -10.45 10.54 31.88
C PHE A 468 -11.11 11.91 32.03
N ASN A 469 -11.38 12.55 30.90
CA ASN A 469 -11.96 13.88 30.86
C ASN A 469 -12.84 14.06 29.62
N VAL A 470 -13.86 14.91 29.72
CA VAL A 470 -14.65 15.36 28.57
C VAL A 470 -14.38 16.85 28.36
N ALA A 471 -13.75 17.19 27.23
CA ALA A 471 -13.34 18.55 26.92
C ALA A 471 -14.55 19.50 26.84
N GLY A 472 -14.55 20.56 27.66
CA GLY A 472 -15.61 21.57 27.69
C GLY A 472 -16.84 21.19 28.52
N PHE A 473 -16.78 20.08 29.26
CA PHE A 473 -17.85 19.62 30.15
C PHE A 473 -17.36 19.66 31.61
N THR A 474 -18.31 19.80 32.54
CA THR A 474 -18.04 19.64 33.98
C THR A 474 -18.51 18.26 34.41
N GLY A 475 -17.58 17.46 34.95
CA GLY A 475 -17.86 16.10 35.43
C GLY A 475 -18.20 16.06 36.91
N ASP A 476 -19.22 15.28 37.26
CA ASP A 476 -19.57 14.89 38.64
C ASP A 476 -20.07 13.44 38.65
N ASN A 477 -19.36 12.55 39.35
CA ASN A 477 -19.69 11.12 39.51
C ASN A 477 -20.06 10.39 38.19
N GLY A 478 -19.25 10.58 37.13
CA GLY A 478 -19.45 9.94 35.84
C GLY A 478 -20.53 10.58 34.96
N VAL A 479 -21.07 11.74 35.36
CA VAL A 479 -21.99 12.55 34.56
C VAL A 479 -21.30 13.84 34.17
N TRP A 480 -21.25 14.12 32.87
CA TRP A 480 -20.58 15.28 32.28
C TRP A 480 -21.61 16.21 31.66
N THR A 481 -21.62 17.49 32.07
CA THR A 481 -22.60 18.48 31.58
C THR A 481 -21.96 19.70 30.93
N SER A 482 -22.60 20.20 29.87
CA SER A 482 -22.24 21.46 29.21
C SER A 482 -23.44 22.08 28.50
N GLY A 483 -23.99 23.16 29.04
CA GLY A 483 -25.23 23.75 28.53
C GLY A 483 -26.41 22.79 28.65
N GLY A 484 -27.06 22.46 27.52
CA GLY A 484 -28.12 21.45 27.46
C GLY A 484 -27.63 20.02 27.22
N TYR A 485 -26.33 19.80 27.06
CA TYR A 485 -25.76 18.49 26.77
C TYR A 485 -25.36 17.75 28.06
N THR A 486 -25.71 16.47 28.14
CA THR A 486 -25.33 15.56 29.23
C THR A 486 -24.78 14.26 28.66
N PHE A 487 -23.55 13.91 29.00
CA PHE A 487 -22.95 12.60 28.72
C PHE A 487 -22.83 11.80 30.02
N THR A 488 -23.25 10.55 30.01
CA THR A 488 -23.18 9.68 31.19
C THR A 488 -22.28 8.47 30.89
N GLU A 489 -21.29 8.22 31.74
CA GLU A 489 -20.36 7.09 31.60
C GLU A 489 -21.06 5.75 31.74
N ALA A 490 -22.09 5.66 32.59
CA ALA A 490 -22.78 4.42 32.90
C ALA A 490 -23.67 3.86 31.77
N ASP A 491 -24.14 4.72 30.86
CA ASP A 491 -24.92 4.31 29.68
C ASP A 491 -24.19 4.59 28.36
N GLY A 492 -23.10 5.37 28.40
CA GLY A 492 -22.33 5.76 27.22
C GLY A 492 -23.08 6.67 26.25
N VAL A 493 -24.14 7.34 26.68
CA VAL A 493 -25.02 8.17 25.82
C VAL A 493 -24.79 9.65 26.08
N LEU A 494 -24.69 10.43 25.00
CA LEU A 494 -24.82 11.89 25.02
C LEU A 494 -26.28 12.25 24.72
N THR A 495 -26.91 13.08 25.55
CA THR A 495 -28.28 13.57 25.35
C THR A 495 -28.31 15.09 25.32
N PHE A 496 -29.33 15.66 24.65
CA PHE A 496 -29.64 17.08 24.72
C PHE A 496 -31.03 17.29 25.34
N VAL A 497 -31.06 18.11 26.38
CA VAL A 497 -32.30 18.59 27.00
C VAL A 497 -32.30 20.11 27.03
N ILE A 498 -33.46 20.72 26.79
CA ILE A 498 -33.60 22.17 26.96
C ILE A 498 -33.64 22.44 28.46
N PRO A 499 -32.71 23.23 29.03
CA PRO A 499 -32.79 23.61 30.43
C PRO A 499 -34.12 24.34 30.64
N GLU A 500 -35.03 23.78 31.44
CA GLU A 500 -36.27 24.47 31.76
C GLU A 500 -35.89 25.85 32.31
N PRO A 501 -36.45 26.96 31.76
CA PRO A 501 -36.16 28.28 32.29
C PRO A 501 -36.58 28.26 33.75
N GLY A 502 -35.58 28.36 34.66
CA GLY A 502 -35.75 28.06 36.06
C GLY A 502 -37.08 28.59 36.57
N SER A 503 -37.91 27.71 37.12
CA SER A 503 -39.32 27.96 37.49
C SER A 503 -39.51 29.21 38.38
N ALA A 504 -38.44 29.75 38.95
CA ALA A 504 -38.37 31.08 39.55
C ALA A 504 -38.74 32.25 38.62
N LEU A 505 -38.42 32.22 37.32
CA LEU A 505 -38.74 33.29 36.35
C LEU A 505 -40.22 33.28 35.95
N LEU A 506 -40.80 32.09 35.78
CA LEU A 506 -42.24 31.90 35.59
C LEU A 506 -43.04 32.26 36.85
N ALA A 507 -42.55 31.90 38.03
CA ALA A 507 -43.15 32.30 39.30
C ALA A 507 -43.05 33.83 39.52
N ALA A 508 -41.91 34.47 39.22
CA ALA A 508 -41.74 35.91 39.33
C ALA A 508 -42.64 36.68 38.34
N GLY A 509 -42.76 36.21 37.10
CA GLY A 509 -43.69 36.77 36.11
C GLY A 509 -45.16 36.59 36.50
N GLY A 510 -45.51 35.41 37.05
CA GLY A 510 -46.86 35.13 37.57
C GLY A 510 -47.25 36.02 38.76
N VAL A 511 -46.32 36.26 39.70
CA VAL A 511 -46.54 37.17 40.84
C VAL A 511 -46.67 38.62 40.38
N LEU A 512 -45.89 39.06 39.39
CA LEU A 512 -46.00 40.40 38.80
C LEU A 512 -47.34 40.64 38.09
N LEU A 513 -47.84 39.65 37.33
CA LEU A 513 -49.14 39.72 36.67
C LEU A 513 -50.31 39.68 37.67
N LEU A 514 -50.21 38.91 38.75
CA LEU A 514 -51.19 38.92 39.84
C LEU A 514 -51.17 40.25 40.62
N GLY A 515 -49.99 40.85 40.80
CA GLY A 515 -49.83 42.18 41.38
C GLY A 515 -50.47 43.30 40.52
N LEU A 516 -50.37 43.21 39.20
CA LEU A 516 -50.98 44.17 38.27
C LEU A 516 -52.50 44.01 38.16
N ARG A 517 -53.04 42.79 38.31
CA ARG A 517 -54.50 42.55 38.29
C ARG A 517 -55.22 43.10 39.52
N ARG A 518 -54.55 43.18 40.67
CA ARG A 518 -55.07 43.82 41.90
C ARG A 518 -55.17 45.35 41.80
N ARG A 519 -54.49 45.99 40.84
CA ARG A 519 -54.46 47.45 40.68
C ARG A 519 -55.55 48.03 39.76
N ARG A 520 -56.40 47.19 39.16
CA ARG A 520 -57.50 47.60 38.24
C ARG A 520 -58.91 47.42 38.83
N GLY A 521 -59.03 47.19 40.13
CA GLY A 521 -60.30 46.98 40.84
C GLY A 521 -60.57 47.97 41.97
N VAL A 522 -60.20 49.25 41.80
CA VAL A 522 -60.69 50.39 42.61
C VAL A 522 -61.10 51.49 41.65
#